data_AF-A0A3D3VV46-F1
#
_entry.id   AF-A0A3D3VV46-F1
#
_cell.length_a   1.000
_cell.length_b   1.000
_cell.length_c   1.000
_cell.angle_alpha   90.00
_cell.angle_beta   90.00
_cell.angle_gamma   90.00
#
_symmetry.space_group_name_H-M   'P 1'
#
loop_
_entity.id
_entity.type
_entity.pdbx_description
1 polymer ?
#
loop_
_entity_poly.entity_id
_entity_poly.type
_entity_poly.pdbx_seq_one_letter_code
_entity_poly.pdbx_strand_id
1 'polypeptide(L)' 'MKSISCRDMGMDCPWVGKGETLEDLAKQVKDHHMVEHPEYYEDTMRNMSDDEIMDMIEPYVKEE' A
#
# COMPACT_ATOMS: atom_id res chain seq x y z
N MET A 1 -8.38 4.01 13.84
CA MET A 1 -7.00 3.79 13.35
C MET A 1 -7.10 2.97 12.08
N LYS A 2 -6.30 3.27 11.05
CA LYS A 2 -6.39 2.61 9.74
C LYS A 2 -5.27 1.57 9.59
N SER A 3 -5.58 0.47 8.92
CA SER A 3 -4.59 -0.57 8.61
C SER A 3 -4.83 -1.21 7.26
N ILE A 4 -3.76 -1.74 6.67
CA ILE A 4 -3.79 -2.53 5.44
C ILE A 4 -2.78 -3.66 5.53
N SER A 5 -3.08 -4.81 4.94
CA SER A 5 -2.12 -5.90 4.81
C SER A 5 -2.05 -6.39 3.37
N CYS A 6 -0.86 -6.82 2.94
CA CYS A 6 -0.69 -7.42 1.61
C CYS A 6 -1.58 -8.67 1.44
N ARG A 7 -1.83 -9.41 2.52
CA ARG A 7 -2.73 -10.57 2.53
C ARG A 7 -4.18 -10.20 2.24
N ASP A 8 -4.64 -9.06 2.75
CA ASP A 8 -5.99 -8.56 2.45
C ASP A 8 -6.15 -8.18 0.97
N MET A 9 -5.05 -7.82 0.32
CA MET A 9 -4.96 -7.59 -1.13
C MET A 9 -4.73 -8.88 -1.93
N GLY A 10 -4.71 -10.06 -1.29
CA GLY A 10 -4.52 -11.36 -1.93
C GLY A 10 -3.06 -11.75 -2.21
N MET A 11 -2.09 -11.02 -1.67
CA MET A 11 -0.67 -11.27 -1.87
C MET A 11 -0.09 -12.12 -0.74
N ASP A 12 0.84 -13.03 -1.06
CA ASP A 12 1.57 -13.81 -0.06
C ASP A 12 2.78 -13.05 0.49
N CYS A 13 2.50 -11.91 1.13
CA CYS A 13 3.48 -11.08 1.82
C CYS A 13 2.99 -10.77 3.25
N PRO A 14 3.83 -10.94 4.30
CA PRO A 14 3.42 -10.74 5.69
C PRO A 14 3.33 -9.26 6.11
N TRP A 15 3.59 -8.32 5.22
CA TRP A 15 3.63 -6.90 5.54
C TRP A 15 2.25 -6.34 5.92
N VAL A 16 2.26 -5.45 6.93
CA VAL A 16 1.08 -4.74 7.44
C VAL A 16 1.46 -3.28 7.67
N GLY A 17 0.73 -2.37 7.03
CA GLY A 17 0.81 -0.93 7.24
C GLY A 17 -0.23 -0.45 8.24
N LYS A 18 0.12 0.52 9.08
CA LYS A 18 -0.80 1.16 10.04
C LYS A 18 -0.61 2.68 10.02
N GLY A 19 -1.71 3.43 10.05
CA GLY A 19 -1.67 4.89 9.94
C GLY A 19 -2.93 5.54 10.48
N GLU A 20 -2.88 6.85 10.66
CA GLU A 20 -4.05 7.65 11.05
C GLU A 20 -4.87 8.03 9.81
N THR A 21 -4.18 8.29 8.70
CA THR A 21 -4.79 8.71 7.43
C THR A 21 -4.57 7.70 6.32
N LEU A 22 -5.33 7.85 5.23
CA LEU A 22 -5.12 7.06 4.01
C LEU A 22 -3.78 7.41 3.34
N GLU A 23 -3.41 8.70 3.37
CA GLU A 23 -2.12 9.20 2.87
C GLU A 23 -0.93 8.54 3.58
N ASP A 24 -1.01 8.35 4.90
CA ASP A 24 0.04 7.65 5.66
C ASP A 24 0.21 6.20 5.20
N LEU A 25 -0.90 5.52 4.90
CA LEU A 25 -0.89 4.16 4.38
C LEU A 25 -0.36 4.11 2.96
N ALA A 26 -0.74 5.05 2.09
CA ALA A 26 -0.26 5.11 0.71
C ALA A 26 1.26 5.27 0.63
N LYS A 27 1.84 6.15 1.45
CA LYS A 27 3.30 6.31 1.56
C LYS A 27 3.98 5.03 2.02
N GLN A 28 3.45 4.41 3.08
CA GLN A 28 3.97 3.15 3.61
C GLN A 28 3.92 2.01 2.57
N VAL A 29 2.82 1.90 1.81
CA VAL A 29 2.67 0.92 0.73
C VAL A 29 3.70 1.18 -0.37
N LYS A 30 3.90 2.43 -0.77
CA LYS A 30 4.87 2.82 -1.81
C LYS A 30 6.30 2.48 -1.39
N ASP A 31 6.68 2.85 -0.16
CA ASP A 31 8.00 2.55 0.40
C ASP A 31 8.23 1.04 0.51
N HIS A 32 7.22 0.29 0.96
CA HIS A 32 7.30 -1.17 1.03
C HIS A 32 7.55 -1.80 -0.35
N HIS A 33 6.82 -1.38 -1.38
CA HIS A 33 7.02 -1.91 -2.73
C HIS A 33 8.38 -1.52 -3.30
N MET A 34 8.85 -0.30 -3.06
CA MET A 34 10.17 0.14 -3.53
C MET A 34 11.32 -0.72 -2.97
N VAL A 35 11.20 -1.21 -1.73
CA VAL A 35 12.25 -1.98 -1.06
C VAL A 35 12.08 -3.48 -1.25
N GLU A 36 10.90 -4.02 -0.99
CA GLU A 36 10.65 -5.46 -0.90
C GLU A 36 10.10 -6.06 -2.20
N HIS A 37 9.52 -5.23 -3.07
CA HIS A 37 8.92 -5.63 -4.35
C HIS A 37 9.37 -4.73 -5.51
N PRO A 38 10.69 -4.53 -5.72
CA PRO A 38 11.22 -3.51 -6.62
C PRO A 38 10.78 -3.71 -8.07
N GLU A 39 10.61 -4.95 -8.53
CA GLU A 39 10.14 -5.24 -9.90
C GLU A 39 8.70 -4.74 -10.12
N TYR A 40 7.80 -4.98 -9.16
CA TYR A 40 6.42 -4.46 -9.23
C TYR A 40 6.39 -2.94 -9.09
N TYR A 41 7.25 -2.39 -8.23
CA TYR A 41 7.38 -0.95 -8.11
C TYR A 41 7.79 -0.31 -9.44
N GLU A 42 8.83 -0.82 -10.11
CA GLU A 42 9.31 -0.25 -11.37
C GLU A 42 8.33 -0.38 -12.53
N ASP A 43 7.64 -1.52 -12.65
CA ASP A 43 6.71 -1.79 -13.74
C ASP A 43 5.36 -1.07 -13.57
N THR A 44 4.83 -1.04 -12.34
CA THR A 44 3.47 -0.58 -12.08
C THR A 44 3.42 0.71 -11.26
N MET A 45 4.09 0.77 -10.10
CA MET A 45 3.85 1.86 -9.13
C MET A 45 4.71 3.12 -9.32
N ARG A 46 5.85 3.03 -10.00
CA ARG A 46 6.85 4.12 -10.12
C ARG A 46 6.26 5.39 -10.71
N ASN A 47 5.30 5.25 -11.61
CA ASN A 47 4.64 6.37 -12.30
C ASN A 47 3.25 6.70 -11.72
N MET A 48 2.80 5.98 -10.70
CA MET A 48 1.52 6.27 -10.04
C MET A 48 1.67 7.49 -9.14
N SER A 49 0.68 8.37 -9.21
CA SER A 49 0.50 9.44 -8.25
C SER A 49 0.05 8.89 -6.89
N ASP A 50 0.25 9.68 -5.84
CA ASP A 50 -0.17 9.27 -4.49
C ASP A 50 -1.71 9.11 -4.42
N ASP A 51 -2.47 9.89 -5.20
CA ASP A 51 -3.93 9.75 -5.35
C ASP A 51 -4.33 8.40 -5.96
N GLU A 52 -3.66 7.96 -7.03
CA GLU A 52 -3.93 6.65 -7.64
C GLU A 52 -3.57 5.49 -6.70
N ILE A 53 -2.52 5.65 -5.89
CA ILE A 53 -2.17 4.66 -4.87
C ILE A 53 -3.24 4.64 -3.78
N MET A 54 -3.74 5.81 -3.35
CA MET A 54 -4.83 5.90 -2.37
C MET A 54 -6.10 5.21 -2.87
N ASP A 55 -6.53 5.50 -4.10
CA ASP A 55 -7.70 4.85 -4.73
C ASP A 55 -7.52 3.32 -4.83
N MET A 56 -6.31 2.86 -5.12
CA MET A 56 -6.00 1.43 -5.18
C MET A 56 -6.12 0.74 -3.83
N ILE A 57 -5.65 1.38 -2.75
CA ILE A 57 -5.56 0.74 -1.42
C ILE A 57 -6.82 0.93 -0.58
N GLU A 58 -7.58 2.01 -0.80
CA GLU A 58 -8.80 2.36 -0.06
C GLU A 58 -9.77 1.18 0.17
N PRO A 59 -10.12 0.35 -0.84
CA PRO A 59 -11.06 -0.76 -0.63
C PRO A 59 -10.52 -1.87 0.29
N TYR A 60 -9.21 -1.91 0.53
CA TYR A 60 -8.55 -2.91 1.39
C TYR A 60 -8.19 -2.34 2.77
N VAL A 61 -8.38 -1.04 2.99
CA VAL A 61 -8.14 -0.41 4.28
C VAL A 61 -9.23 -0.82 5.26
N LYS A 62 -8.79 -1.26 6.44
CA LYS A 62 -9.66 -1.54 7.58
C LYS A 62 -9.57 -0.41 8.59
N GLU A 63 -10.73 0.04 9.06
CA GLU A 63 -10.84 0.98 10.16
C GLU A 63 -11.21 0.24 11.44
N GLU A 64 -10.40 0.43 12.49
CA GLU A 64 -10.67 0.00 13.87
C GLU A 64 -10.92 1.19 14.80
#